data_AF-A0A937HS31-F1
#
_entry.id   AF-A0A937HS31-F1
#
_cell.length_a   1.000
_cell.length_b   1.000
_cell.length_c   1.000
_cell.angle_alpha   90.00
_cell.angle_beta   90.00
_cell.angle_gamma   90.00
#
_symmetry.space_group_name_H-M   'P 1'
#
loop_
_entity.id
_entity.type
_entity.pdbx_description
1 polymer ?
#
loop_
_entity_poly.entity_id
_entity_poly.type
_entity_poly.pdbx_seq_one_letter_code
_entity_poly.pdbx_strand_id
1 'polypeptide(L)' 'MAKEGVIEFSGTVAELLPNAMFRVKLDNDHEVLA' A
#
# COMPACT_ATOMS: atom_id res chain seq x y z
N MET A 1 25.85 7.55 1.39
CA MET A 1 25.53 6.17 1.81
C MET A 1 24.05 6.12 2.13
N ALA A 2 23.20 6.01 1.12
CA ALA A 2 21.75 5.91 1.32
C ALA A 2 21.26 4.81 0.38
N LYS A 3 21.27 3.57 0.88
CA LYS A 3 20.45 2.52 0.29
C LYS A 3 19.16 2.55 1.07
N GLU A 4 18.21 3.40 0.65
CA GLU A 4 16.82 3.15 0.99
C GLU A 4 16.45 1.86 0.26
N GLY A 5 16.40 0.77 1.03
CA GLY A 5 15.95 -0.51 0.50
C GLY A 5 14.47 -0.43 0.16
N VAL A 6 14.06 -1.15 -0.88
CA VAL A 6 12.63 -1.34 -1.15
C VAL A 6 12.08 -2.27 -0.06
N ILE A 7 11.01 -1.85 0.60
CA ILE A 7 10.29 -2.69 1.55
C ILE A 7 8.99 -3.11 0.86
N GLU A 8 8.82 -4.42 0.72
CA GLU A 8 7.65 -5.03 0.09
C GLU A 8 6.68 -5.49 1.18
N PHE A 9 5.39 -5.20 1.00
CA PHE A 9 4.33 -5.62 1.90
C PHE A 9 3.21 -6.30 1.12
N SER A 10 2.63 -7.34 1.71
CA SER A 10 1.40 -7.95 1.23
C SER A 10 0.19 -7.22 1.82
N GLY A 11 -0.85 -7.06 1.00
CA GLY A 11 -2.10 -6.42 1.39
C GLY A 11 -3.22 -6.73 0.41
N THR A 12 -4.45 -6.45 0.82
CA THR A 12 -5.66 -6.67 0.05
C THR A 12 -6.26 -5.34 -0.39
N VAL A 13 -6.67 -5.24 -1.66
CA VAL A 13 -7.37 -4.06 -2.16
C VAL A 13 -8.75 -3.97 -1.50
N ALA A 14 -8.97 -2.91 -0.73
CA ALA A 14 -10.21 -2.65 -0.01
C ALA A 14 -11.18 -1.82 -0.85
N GLU A 15 -10.70 -0.75 -1.50
CA GLU A 15 -11.56 0.17 -2.27
C GLU A 15 -10.86 0.71 -3.52
N LEU A 16 -11.66 1.01 -4.55
CA LEU A 16 -11.25 1.67 -5.79
C LEU A 16 -11.48 3.18 -5.67
N LEU A 17 -10.46 3.99 -5.92
CA LEU A 17 -10.57 5.45 -5.86
C LEU A 17 -10.66 6.06 -7.28
N PRO A 18 -11.40 7.18 -7.42
CA PRO A 18 -11.66 7.80 -8.73
C PRO A 18 -10.43 8.42 -9.39
N ASN A 19 -9.33 8.59 -8.66
CA ASN A 19 -8.07 9.14 -9.15
C ASN A 19 -7.09 8.06 -9.64
N ALA A 20 -7.61 6.88 -10.01
CA ALA A 20 -6.81 5.70 -10.39
C ALA A 20 -5.86 5.21 -9.29
N MET A 21 -6.18 5.49 -8.01
CA MET A 21 -5.54 4.87 -6.86
C MET A 21 -6.45 3.81 -6.23
N PHE A 22 -5.88 3.01 -5.35
CA PHE A 22 -6.51 1.95 -4.59
C PHE A 22 -6.23 2.17 -3.12
N ARG A 23 -7.26 1.99 -2.30
CA ARG A 23 -7.06 1.83 -0.86
C ARG A 23 -6.70 0.37 -0.62
N VAL A 24 -5.49 0.13 -0.14
CA VAL A 24 -4.97 -1.21 0.16
C VAL A 24 -4.88 -1.34 1.67
N LYS A 25 -5.49 -2.40 2.21
CA LYS A 25 -5.35 -2.76 3.61
C LYS A 25 -4.23 -3.79 3.75
N LEU A 26 -3.22 -3.45 4.54
CA LEU A 26 -2.10 -4.31 4.85
C LEU A 26 -2.45 -5.25 6.02
N ASP A 27 -1.73 -6.37 6.13
CA ASP A 27 -1.97 -7.40 7.16
C ASP A 27 -1.67 -6.91 8.59
N ASN A 28 -0.95 -5.78 8.72
CA ASN A 28 -0.66 -5.11 9.98
C ASN A 28 -1.75 -4.11 10.41
N ASP A 29 -2.96 -4.21 9.83
CA ASP A 29 -4.10 -3.31 10.05
C ASP A 29 -3.88 -1.84 9.61
N HIS A 30 -2.79 -1.53 8.91
CA HIS A 30 -2.61 -0.22 8.29
C HIS A 30 -3.26 -0.15 6.90
N GLU A 31 -3.76 1.03 6.56
CA GLU A 31 -4.26 1.33 5.23
C GLU A 31 -3.29 2.24 4.49
N VAL A 32 -3.02 1.90 3.23
CA VAL A 32 -2.13 2.65 2.34
C VAL A 32 -2.85 2.96 1.03
N LEU A 33 -2.39 4.01 0.36
CA LEU A 33 -2.85 4.39 -0.97
C LEU A 33 -1.81 3.92 -1.97
N ALA A 34 -2.26 3.12 -2.94
CA ALA A 34 -1.43 2.57 -4.01
C ALA A 34 -1.98 2.95 -5.39
#